data_AF-A0A158R150-F1
#
_entry.id   AF-A0A158R150-F1
#
_cell.length_a   1.000
_cell.length_b   1.000
_cell.length_c   1.000
_cell.angle_alpha   90.00
_cell.angle_beta   90.00
_cell.angle_gamma   90.00
#
_symmetry.space_group_name_H-M   'P 1'
#
loop_
_entity.id
_entity.type
_entity.pdbx_description
1 polymer ?
#
loop_
_entity_poly.entity_id
_entity_poly.type
_entity_poly.pdbx_seq_one_letter_code
_entity_poly.pdbx_strand_id
1 'polypeptide(L)'
;MARGSVTSNFPVQITGIQSTGQRIIVTDSQESVHFVRYRKAENQLVVFCDDTTPRYVTTCCVLDYNTVAVGDKFGSISIVSIIDFLLPEKGVQTGRDSNPHLELILGTEVFDHYTIEPTTLL
;
A
#
# COMPACT_ATOMS: atom_id res chain seq x y z
N MET A 1 -19.47 -17.75 17.26
CA MET A 1 -18.72 -18.57 16.28
C MET A 1 -18.18 -17.63 15.22
N ALA A 2 -16.97 -17.10 15.42
CA ALA A 2 -16.34 -16.19 14.47
C ALA A 2 -15.77 -17.04 13.31
N ARG A 3 -16.36 -16.94 12.13
CA ARG A 3 -15.74 -17.49 10.92
C ARG A 3 -14.61 -16.54 10.53
N GLY A 4 -13.41 -16.83 11.01
CA GLY A 4 -12.20 -16.11 10.60
C GLY A 4 -11.99 -16.32 9.11
N SER A 5 -11.97 -15.22 8.36
CA SER A 5 -11.56 -15.25 6.96
C SER A 5 -10.04 -15.36 6.89
N VAL A 6 -9.53 -16.27 6.07
CA VAL A 6 -8.08 -16.39 5.82
C VAL A 6 -7.69 -15.30 4.84
N THR A 7 -6.85 -14.38 5.32
CA THR A 7 -6.51 -13.12 4.66
C THR A 7 -5.42 -13.29 3.60
N SER A 8 -5.25 -12.26 2.78
CA SER A 8 -4.12 -12.07 1.88
C SER A 8 -2.79 -12.36 2.61
N ASN A 9 -1.87 -13.06 1.95
CA ASN A 9 -0.63 -13.51 2.56
C ASN A 9 0.35 -12.33 2.69
N PHE A 10 0.29 -11.59 3.81
CA PHE A 10 1.27 -10.55 4.10
C PHE A 10 2.61 -11.19 4.45
N PRO A 11 3.75 -10.71 3.90
CA PRO A 11 4.93 -11.55 3.80
C PRO A 11 5.73 -11.68 5.10
N VAL A 12 5.80 -10.62 5.92
CA VAL A 12 6.68 -10.60 7.10
C VAL A 12 5.93 -10.19 8.37
N GLN A 13 5.62 -8.91 8.51
CA GLN A 13 5.02 -8.36 9.71
C GLN A 13 4.33 -7.05 9.40
N ILE A 14 3.03 -7.02 9.69
CA ILE A 14 2.23 -5.80 9.57
C ILE A 14 2.69 -4.79 10.62
N THR A 15 3.10 -3.60 10.17
CA THR A 15 3.49 -2.47 11.03
C THR A 15 2.37 -1.46 11.21
N GLY A 16 1.40 -1.41 10.29
CA GLY A 16 0.32 -0.45 10.30
C GLY A 16 -0.83 -0.84 9.38
N ILE A 17 -2.03 -0.42 9.75
CA ILE A 17 -3.24 -0.56 8.94
C ILE A 17 -3.98 0.77 8.96
N GLN A 18 -4.26 1.33 7.79
CA GLN A 18 -5.06 2.53 7.61
C GLN A 18 -6.21 2.21 6.66
N SER A 19 -7.39 2.80 6.87
CA SER A 19 -8.56 2.55 6.02
C SER A 19 -9.14 3.85 5.49
N THR A 20 -9.31 3.93 4.18
CA THR A 20 -9.88 5.09 3.49
C THR A 20 -10.93 4.60 2.50
N GLY A 21 -12.21 4.79 2.86
CA GLY A 21 -13.34 4.35 2.04
C GLY A 21 -13.34 2.84 1.82
N GLN A 22 -13.18 2.41 0.56
CA GLN A 22 -13.15 1.00 0.17
C GLN A 22 -11.74 0.41 0.10
N ARG A 23 -10.72 1.20 0.46
CA ARG A 23 -9.31 0.81 0.41
C ARG A 23 -8.77 0.67 1.82
N ILE A 24 -8.00 -0.38 2.02
CA ILE A 24 -7.27 -0.67 3.24
C ILE A 24 -5.80 -0.64 2.84
N ILE A 25 -5.03 0.22 3.47
CA ILE A 25 -3.60 0.36 3.30
C ILE A 25 -2.96 -0.45 4.41
N VAL A 26 -2.15 -1.44 4.05
CA VAL A 26 -1.42 -2.27 5.00
C VAL A 26 0.06 -2.04 4.78
N THR A 27 0.81 -1.76 5.83
CA THR A 27 2.26 -1.59 5.75
C THR A 27 2.95 -2.79 6.36
N ASP A 28 4.01 -3.24 5.71
CA ASP A 28 4.87 -4.33 6.15
C ASP A 28 6.25 -3.80 6.55
N SER A 29 6.84 -4.43 7.57
CA SER A 29 8.18 -4.10 8.08
C SER A 29 9.32 -4.24 7.09
N GLN A 30 9.15 -4.95 5.97
CA GLN A 30 10.19 -5.19 4.95
C GLN A 30 9.67 -5.04 3.52
N GLU A 31 8.37 -5.24 3.29
CA GLU A 31 7.77 -5.27 1.94
C GLU A 31 6.96 -4.01 1.60
N SER A 32 7.31 -2.87 2.22
CA SER A 32 6.69 -1.57 1.94
C SER A 32 5.18 -1.53 2.22
N VAL A 33 4.35 -1.16 1.22
CA VAL A 33 2.92 -0.90 1.38
C VAL A 33 2.11 -1.73 0.39
N HIS A 34 1.02 -2.30 0.91
CA HIS A 34 0.05 -3.11 0.20
C HIS A 34 -1.32 -2.41 0.20
N PHE A 35 -1.93 -2.31 -0.97
CA PHE A 35 -3.29 -1.81 -1.13
C PHE A 35 -4.27 -2.97 -1.21
N VAL A 36 -5.22 -2.97 -0.30
CA VAL A 36 -6.16 -4.08 -0.04
C VAL A 36 -7.59 -3.60 -0.19
N ARG A 37 -8.46 -4.47 -0.70
CA ARG A 37 -9.92 -4.28 -0.74
C ARG A 37 -10.61 -5.39 0.02
N TYR A 38 -11.62 -5.04 0.81
CA TYR A 38 -12.50 -6.01 1.46
C TYR A 38 -13.70 -6.37 0.58
N ARG A 39 -13.81 -7.64 0.20
CA ARG A 39 -14.95 -8.21 -0.54
C ARG A 39 -15.96 -8.78 0.44
N LYS A 40 -17.02 -8.01 0.72
CA LYS A 40 -18.06 -8.37 1.69
C LYS A 40 -18.77 -9.70 1.37
N ALA A 41 -19.00 -10.01 0.09
CA ALA A 41 -19.69 -11.23 -0.33
C ALA A 41 -18.89 -12.50 0.01
N GLU A 42 -17.56 -12.43 -0.14
CA GLU A 42 -16.62 -13.54 0.11
C GLU A 42 -16.02 -13.46 1.53
N ASN A 43 -16.33 -12.38 2.27
CA ASN A 43 -15.68 -12.01 3.53
C ASN A 43 -14.14 -11.98 3.41
N GLN A 44 -13.59 -11.64 2.25
CA GLN A 44 -12.16 -11.81 1.96
C GLN A 44 -11.44 -10.46 1.78
N LEU A 45 -10.18 -10.39 2.24
CA LEU A 45 -9.26 -9.30 1.94
C LEU A 45 -8.45 -9.66 0.70
N VAL A 46 -8.50 -8.81 -0.32
CA VAL A 46 -7.80 -9.00 -1.60
C VAL A 46 -6.83 -7.85 -1.79
N VAL A 47 -5.53 -8.18 -1.82
CA VAL A 47 -4.47 -7.26 -2.25
C VAL A 47 -4.62 -7.04 -3.75
N PHE A 48 -4.69 -5.78 -4.17
CA PHE A 48 -4.85 -5.44 -5.59
C PHE A 48 -3.67 -4.65 -6.16
N CYS A 49 -2.79 -4.13 -5.31
CA CYS A 49 -1.59 -3.41 -5.71
C CYS A 49 -0.57 -3.45 -4.57
N ASP A 50 0.69 -3.70 -4.92
CA ASP A 50 1.83 -3.82 -4.01
C ASP A 50 2.97 -2.94 -4.51
N ASP A 51 3.72 -2.33 -3.58
CA ASP A 51 4.96 -1.64 -3.92
C ASP A 51 6.04 -2.67 -4.31
N THR A 52 6.69 -2.43 -5.45
CA THR A 52 7.73 -3.32 -5.99
C THR A 52 9.07 -3.11 -5.31
N THR A 53 9.21 -2.02 -4.53
CA THR A 53 10.45 -1.71 -3.81
C THR A 53 10.31 -2.12 -2.34
N PRO A 54 11.16 -3.02 -1.81
CA PRO A 54 11.13 -3.34 -0.39
C PRO A 54 11.54 -2.11 0.43
N ARG A 55 10.73 -1.76 1.42
CA ARG A 55 10.97 -0.65 2.35
C ARG A 55 10.73 -1.11 3.78
N TYR A 56 11.62 -0.69 4.67
CA TYR A 56 11.52 -1.02 6.09
C TYR A 56 10.58 -0.06 6.80
N VAL A 57 9.28 -0.17 6.53
CA VAL A 57 8.28 0.81 6.96
C VAL A 57 8.16 0.87 8.47
N THR A 58 8.33 2.07 9.02
CA THR A 58 8.08 2.35 10.44
C THR A 58 6.76 3.08 10.63
N THR A 59 6.38 3.94 9.68
CA THR A 59 5.16 4.74 9.74
C THR A 59 4.62 5.04 8.34
N CYS A 60 3.31 5.27 8.25
CA CYS A 60 2.68 5.73 7.03
C CYS A 60 1.60 6.78 7.31
N CYS A 61 1.34 7.62 6.32
CA CYS A 61 0.28 8.62 6.34
C CYS A 61 -0.46 8.58 5.01
N VAL A 62 -1.78 8.42 5.06
CA VAL A 62 -2.62 8.51 3.86
C VAL A 62 -2.77 9.98 3.49
N LEU A 63 -2.27 10.36 2.31
CA LEU A 63 -2.32 11.75 1.83
C LEU A 63 -3.60 12.03 1.04
N ASP A 64 -3.99 11.10 0.17
CA ASP A 64 -5.25 11.14 -0.55
C ASP A 64 -5.78 9.71 -0.79
N TYR A 65 -6.76 9.55 -1.70
CA TYR A 65 -7.36 8.24 -1.97
C TYR A 65 -6.40 7.25 -2.64
N ASN A 66 -5.39 7.74 -3.35
CA ASN A 66 -4.46 6.98 -4.20
C ASN A 66 -3.01 7.04 -3.72
N THR A 67 -2.68 7.96 -2.82
CA THR A 67 -1.32 8.34 -2.47
C THR A 67 -1.11 8.26 -0.97
N VAL A 68 0.01 7.66 -0.58
CA VAL A 68 0.45 7.52 0.80
C VAL A 68 1.90 7.97 0.95
N ALA A 69 2.21 8.63 2.05
CA ALA A 69 3.57 8.88 2.47
C ALA A 69 4.03 7.75 3.40
N VAL A 70 5.27 7.30 3.22
CA VAL A 70 5.87 6.18 3.93
C VAL A 70 7.19 6.63 4.51
N GLY A 71 7.36 6.46 5.82
CA GLY A 71 8.63 6.64 6.51
C GLY A 71 9.27 5.29 6.80
N ASP A 72 10.58 5.19 6.57
CA ASP A 72 11.34 3.97 6.85
C ASP A 72 12.22 4.08 8.11
N LYS A 73 12.90 2.99 8.48
CA LYS A 73 13.78 2.96 9.65
C LYS A 73 15.13 3.69 9.46
N PHE A 74 15.48 4.03 8.22
CA PHE A 74 16.75 4.67 7.87
C PHE A 74 16.62 6.18 7.68
N GLY A 75 15.41 6.73 7.82
CA GLY A 75 15.14 8.15 7.72
C GLY A 75 14.74 8.60 6.30
N SER A 76 14.55 7.67 5.36
CA SER A 76 14.00 7.99 4.05
C SER A 76 12.49 8.14 4.11
N ILE A 77 11.97 9.06 3.30
CA ILE A 77 10.53 9.28 3.10
C ILE A 77 10.21 8.98 1.65
N SER A 78 9.15 8.23 1.41
CA SER A 78 8.71 7.86 0.06
C SER A 78 7.23 8.18 -0.12
N ILE A 79 6.90 8.77 -1.26
CA ILE A 79 5.52 8.96 -1.68
C ILE A 79 5.18 7.82 -2.63
N VAL A 80 4.21 7.01 -2.24
CA VAL A 80 3.73 5.85 -2.98
C VAL A 80 2.35 6.20 -3.51
N SER A 81 2.21 6.27 -4.84
CA SER A 81 0.94 6.63 -5.48
C SER A 81 0.50 5.57 -6.47
N ILE A 82 -0.75 5.13 -6.35
CA ILE A 82 -1.37 4.29 -7.37
C ILE A 82 -1.82 5.16 -8.53
N ILE A 83 -1.34 4.83 -9.71
CA ILE A 83 -1.82 5.43 -10.95
C ILE A 83 -3.04 4.63 -11.36
N ASP A 84 -4.25 5.17 -11.22
CA ASP A 84 -5.46 4.57 -11.79
C ASP A 84 -5.45 4.76 -13.32
N PHE A 85 -4.48 4.18 -14.04
CA PHE A 85 -4.50 4.09 -15.49
C PHE A 85 -5.09 2.74 -15.88
N LEU A 86 -6.24 2.79 -16.57
CA LEU A 86 -7.00 1.65 -17.11
C LEU A 86 -7.88 0.86 -16.12
N LEU A 87 -8.86 1.54 -15.52
CA LEU A 87 -10.17 0.90 -15.41
C LEU A 87 -11.09 1.54 -16.46
N PRO A 88 -11.67 0.77 -17.39
CA PRO A 88 -12.77 1.29 -18.20
C PRO A 88 -13.86 1.79 -17.25
N GLU A 89 -14.21 3.06 -17.40
CA GLU A 89 -15.34 3.69 -16.71
C GLU A 89 -16.60 2.80 -16.85
N LYS A 90 -17.16 2.43 -15.70
CA LYS A 90 -18.53 1.91 -15.50
C LYS A 90 -18.85 0.57 -16.15
N GLY A 91 -18.81 -0.47 -15.30
CA GLY A 91 -19.56 -1.69 -15.50
C GLY A 91 -19.90 -2.30 -14.16
N VAL A 92 -21.19 -2.47 -13.90
CA VAL A 92 -21.76 -3.33 -12.86
C VAL A 92 -20.84 -4.51 -12.56
N GLN A 93 -20.46 -4.72 -11.29
CA GLN A 93 -19.85 -5.98 -10.86
C GLN A 93 -20.92 -7.07 -10.90
N THR A 94 -21.29 -7.50 -12.10
CA THR A 94 -21.91 -8.78 -12.36
C THR A 94 -20.79 -9.79 -12.20
N GLY A 95 -20.99 -10.74 -11.30
CA GLY A 95 -19.98 -11.68 -10.86
C GLY A 95 -19.37 -12.51 -11.99
N ARG A 96 -18.32 -13.22 -11.59
CA ARG A 96 -17.50 -14.16 -12.37
C ARG A 96 -16.46 -13.50 -13.28
N ASP A 97 -15.22 -13.70 -12.84
CA ASP A 97 -14.02 -13.90 -13.66
C ASP A 97 -13.44 -12.61 -14.25
N SER A 98 -12.14 -12.35 -14.37
CA SER A 98 -10.89 -13.03 -14.02
C SER A 98 -9.82 -12.03 -14.45
N ASN A 99 -8.93 -11.58 -13.55
CA ASN A 99 -7.57 -11.14 -13.89
C ASN A 99 -6.79 -10.85 -12.60
N PRO A 100 -5.97 -11.79 -12.11
CA PRO A 100 -5.13 -11.60 -10.93
C PRO A 100 -3.80 -10.86 -11.24
N HIS A 101 -3.65 -10.24 -12.42
CA HIS A 101 -2.36 -9.76 -12.91
C HIS A 101 -2.41 -8.37 -13.56
N LEU A 102 -3.27 -7.47 -13.06
CA LEU A 102 -3.11 -6.05 -13.35
C LEU A 102 -2.13 -5.49 -12.32
N GLU A 103 -0.85 -5.64 -12.61
CA GLU A 103 0.26 -5.03 -11.88
C GLU A 103 0.16 -3.53 -12.11
N LEU A 104 -0.61 -2.85 -11.26
CA LEU A 104 -0.72 -1.40 -11.29
C LEU A 104 0.61 -0.86 -10.76
N ILE A 105 1.42 -0.30 -11.65
CA ILE A 105 2.71 0.29 -11.29
C ILE A 105 2.45 1.46 -10.35
N LEU A 106 2.95 1.32 -9.12
CA LEU A 106 3.05 2.44 -8.20
C LEU A 106 4.11 3.40 -8.73
N GLY A 107 3.69 4.64 -9.02
CA GLY A 107 4.65 5.72 -9.14
C GLY A 107 5.20 5.99 -7.74
N THR A 108 6.45 5.63 -7.50
CA THR A 108 7.13 5.97 -6.24
C THR A 108 8.08 7.12 -6.47
N GLU A 109 7.87 8.23 -5.78
CA GLU A 109 8.85 9.31 -5.66
C GLU A 109 9.50 9.19 -4.28
N VAL A 110 10.79 8.87 -4.27
CA VAL A 110 11.58 8.77 -3.04
C VAL A 110 12.22 10.11 -2.76
N PHE A 111 11.91 10.70 -1.62
CA PHE A 111 12.56 11.90 -1.12
C PHE A 111 13.56 11.49 -0.04
N ASP A 112 14.79 11.25 -0.46
CA ASP A 112 15.90 11.09 0.47
C ASP A 112 16.33 12.47 0.95
N HIS A 113 16.12 12.78 2.24
CA HIS A 113 16.82 13.90 2.82
C HIS A 113 18.27 13.46 3.06
N TYR A 114 19.16 14.00 2.22
CA TYR A 114 20.54 14.33 2.50
C TYR A 114 20.99 14.08 3.95
N THR A 115 22.13 13.42 4.13
CA THR A 115 23.00 13.63 5.29
C THR A 115 22.90 15.09 5.70
N ILE A 116 22.28 15.38 6.85
CA ILE A 116 22.47 16.68 7.48
C ILE A 116 23.91 16.60 7.99
N GLU A 117 24.88 16.91 7.13
CA GLU A 117 26.22 17.22 7.61
C GLU A 117 26.01 18.27 8.70
N PRO A 118 26.44 18.02 9.95
CA PRO A 118 26.32 19.01 10.99
C PRO A 118 27.06 20.23 10.47
N THR A 119 26.30 21.28 10.14
CA THR A 119 26.87 22.54 9.70
C THR A 119 27.87 22.94 10.77
N THR A 120 29.15 22.98 10.39
CA THR A 120 30.25 23.45 11.22
C THR A 120 29.82 24.72 11.93
N LEU A 121 29.52 24.62 13.22
CA LEU A 121 29.47 25.77 14.12
C LEU A 121 30.90 25.97 14.62
N LEU A 122 31.64 26.85 13.92
CA LEU A 122 32.79 27.59 14.45
C LEU A 122 32.58 29.07 14.13
#